data_AF-A0A954TK63-F1
#
_entry.id   AF-A0A954TK63-F1
#
_cell.length_a   1.000
_cell.length_b   1.000
_cell.length_c   1.000
_cell.angle_alpha   90.00
_cell.angle_beta   90.00
_cell.angle_gamma   90.00
#
_symmetry.space_group_name_H-M   'P 1'
#
loop_
_entity.id
_entity.type
_entity.pdbx_description
1 polymer ?
#
loop_
_entity_poly.entity_id
_entity_poly.type
_entity_poly.pdbx_seq_one_letter_code
_entity_poly.pdbx_strand_id
1 'polypeptide(L)'
;YFRYPQLFTMVTLIGLIAPLLVSYDLRTKAYLMYFSRPLTPSQYIVGKSGVIWFLLAGVVTVPALMLYGMGILLSTDLGVIAHTWDIPIRILAASIVLMIPTTTLAVVYSSLTAESRYATYSWFATWVMGFVAYQFLTFTPAAMSEERPPRRRGAVDWEAMEVDLDKWRLFSPYHTLGKVEAWVFGLDSTASSVVPSVAVLAGITIIGFWIVRRRIIARLSV
;
A
#
# COMPACT_ATOMS: atom_id res chain seq x y z
N TYR A 1 1.65 12.03 -2.36
CA TYR A 1 0.92 11.24 -3.37
C TYR A 1 -0.29 10.60 -2.73
N PHE A 2 -0.13 9.75 -1.73
CA PHE A 2 -1.24 9.19 -0.95
C PHE A 2 -1.72 10.11 0.19
N ARG A 3 -2.94 10.65 0.09
CA ARG A 3 -3.60 11.42 1.17
C ARG A 3 -4.64 10.58 1.91
N TYR A 4 -5.04 11.01 3.12
CA TYR A 4 -6.05 10.32 3.95
C TYR A 4 -7.32 9.89 3.20
N PRO A 5 -7.92 10.71 2.29
CA PRO A 5 -9.11 10.29 1.56
C PRO A 5 -8.86 9.12 0.59
N GLN A 6 -7.69 9.09 -0.07
CA GLN A 6 -7.32 8.02 -0.99
C GLN A 6 -7.05 6.72 -0.22
N LEU A 7 -6.39 6.80 0.94
CA LEU A 7 -6.22 5.66 1.84
C LEU A 7 -7.57 5.07 2.23
N PHE A 8 -8.47 5.90 2.75
CA PHE A 8 -9.78 5.43 3.22
C PHE A 8 -10.57 4.75 2.10
N THR A 9 -10.58 5.36 0.91
CA THR A 9 -11.25 4.81 -0.27
C THR A 9 -10.62 3.49 -0.70
N MET A 10 -9.29 3.43 -0.77
CA MET A 10 -8.55 2.23 -1.13
C MET A 10 -8.82 1.08 -0.16
N VAL A 11 -8.67 1.32 1.15
CA VAL A 11 -8.83 0.28 2.17
C VAL A 11 -10.26 -0.25 2.16
N THR A 12 -11.24 0.63 2.03
CA THR A 12 -12.66 0.24 1.98
C THR A 12 -12.98 -0.54 0.70
N LEU A 13 -12.60 -0.02 -0.47
CA LEU A 13 -12.89 -0.64 -1.76
C LEU A 13 -12.25 -2.03 -1.87
N ILE A 14 -10.97 -2.14 -1.54
CA ILE A 14 -10.25 -3.42 -1.61
C ILE A 14 -10.74 -4.39 -0.54
N GLY A 15 -11.06 -3.91 0.66
CA GLY A 15 -11.60 -4.75 1.74
C GLY A 15 -12.94 -5.38 1.41
N LEU A 16 -13.74 -4.72 0.57
CA LEU A 16 -15.03 -5.23 0.10
C LEU A 16 -14.87 -6.18 -1.09
N ILE A 17 -13.98 -5.89 -2.03
CA ILE A 17 -13.91 -6.61 -3.32
C ILE A 17 -12.86 -7.74 -3.30
N ALA A 18 -11.65 -7.48 -2.84
CA ALA A 18 -10.54 -8.43 -2.99
C ALA A 18 -10.74 -9.75 -2.24
N PRO A 19 -11.27 -9.76 -1.00
CA PRO A 19 -11.62 -10.99 -0.29
C PRO A 19 -12.63 -11.87 -1.02
N LEU A 20 -13.53 -11.30 -1.83
CA LEU A 20 -14.52 -12.07 -2.58
C LEU A 20 -13.91 -12.73 -3.83
N LEU A 21 -12.88 -12.13 -4.43
CA LEU A 21 -12.35 -12.56 -5.73
C LEU A 21 -11.73 -13.96 -5.74
N VAL A 22 -11.04 -14.36 -4.67
CA VAL A 22 -10.38 -15.68 -4.58
C VAL A 22 -11.10 -16.61 -3.63
N SER A 23 -11.59 -16.12 -2.48
CA SER A 23 -12.30 -16.96 -1.51
C SER A 23 -13.59 -17.55 -2.09
N TYR A 24 -14.31 -16.82 -2.95
CA TYR A 24 -15.51 -17.33 -3.61
C TYR A 24 -15.20 -18.47 -4.60
N ASP A 25 -14.12 -18.34 -5.37
CA ASP A 25 -13.64 -19.39 -6.28
C ASP A 25 -13.24 -20.65 -5.51
N LEU A 26 -12.61 -20.48 -4.34
CA LEU A 26 -12.23 -21.59 -3.46
C LEU A 26 -13.45 -22.30 -2.88
N ARG A 27 -14.43 -21.54 -2.39
CA ARG A 27 -15.66 -22.09 -1.78
C ARG A 27 -16.51 -22.86 -2.79
N THR A 28 -16.63 -22.34 -4.01
CA THR A 28 -17.44 -22.94 -5.08
C THR A 28 -16.69 -24.00 -5.89
N LYS A 29 -15.39 -24.21 -5.61
CA LYS A 29 -14.49 -25.07 -6.41
C LYS A 29 -14.42 -24.68 -7.90
N ALA A 30 -14.76 -23.42 -8.23
CA ALA A 30 -14.70 -22.90 -9.59
C ALA A 30 -13.27 -22.97 -10.17
N TYR A 31 -12.24 -22.94 -9.30
CA TYR A 31 -10.84 -23.13 -9.71
C TYR A 31 -10.62 -24.42 -10.53
N LEU A 32 -11.34 -25.51 -10.25
CA LEU A 32 -11.22 -26.76 -11.03
C LEU A 32 -11.63 -26.59 -12.50
N MET A 33 -12.62 -25.74 -12.78
CA MET A 33 -13.04 -25.45 -14.16
C MET A 33 -12.03 -24.55 -14.90
N TYR A 34 -11.33 -23.67 -14.18
CA TYR A 34 -10.27 -22.86 -14.78
C TYR A 34 -9.04 -23.71 -15.12
N PHE A 35 -8.65 -24.62 -14.24
CA PHE A 35 -7.48 -25.49 -14.44
C PHE A 35 -7.72 -26.71 -15.34
N SER A 36 -8.94 -26.92 -15.85
CA SER A 36 -9.18 -27.87 -16.95
C SER A 36 -8.66 -27.35 -18.30
N ARG A 37 -8.39 -26.05 -18.40
CA ARG A 37 -7.69 -25.40 -19.51
C ARG A 37 -6.19 -25.27 -19.14
N PRO A 38 -5.27 -25.12 -20.11
CA PRO A 38 -3.83 -24.97 -19.86
C PRO A 38 -3.50 -23.59 -19.25
N LEU A 39 -4.08 -23.28 -18.09
CA LEU A 39 -3.85 -22.08 -17.30
C LEU A 39 -2.87 -22.41 -16.18
N THR A 40 -1.76 -21.70 -16.13
CA THR A 40 -0.80 -21.83 -15.03
C THR A 40 -1.30 -21.11 -13.76
N PRO A 41 -0.93 -21.57 -12.56
CA PRO A 41 -1.31 -20.89 -11.31
C PRO A 41 -0.87 -19.42 -11.27
N SER A 42 0.29 -19.10 -11.86
CA SER A 42 0.79 -17.72 -11.95
C SER A 42 -0.11 -16.85 -12.83
N GLN A 43 -0.57 -17.35 -13.98
CA GLN A 43 -1.50 -16.63 -14.85
C GLN A 43 -2.84 -16.38 -14.16
N TYR A 44 -3.34 -17.35 -13.40
CA TYR A 44 -4.55 -17.17 -12.59
C TYR A 44 -4.39 -16.04 -11.55
N ILE A 45 -3.29 -16.05 -10.79
CA ILE A 45 -3.01 -15.02 -9.78
C ILE A 45 -2.89 -13.64 -10.42
N VAL A 46 -2.13 -13.52 -11.51
CA VAL A 46 -1.93 -12.25 -12.23
C VAL A 46 -3.26 -11.75 -12.81
N GLY A 47 -4.07 -12.64 -13.40
CA GLY A 47 -5.38 -12.28 -13.95
C GLY A 47 -6.34 -11.75 -12.87
N LYS A 48 -6.42 -12.41 -11.72
CA LYS A 48 -7.23 -11.94 -10.58
C LYS A 48 -6.67 -10.64 -9.98
N SER A 49 -5.35 -10.51 -9.91
CA SER A 49 -4.67 -9.30 -9.46
C SER A 49 -4.93 -8.11 -10.40
N GLY A 50 -5.11 -8.37 -11.70
CA GLY A 50 -5.46 -7.35 -12.70
C GLY A 50 -6.76 -6.61 -12.40
N VAL A 51 -7.77 -7.28 -11.87
CA VAL A 51 -9.03 -6.63 -11.43
C VAL A 51 -8.74 -5.64 -10.30
N ILE A 52 -7.91 -6.03 -9.34
CA ILE A 52 -7.51 -5.19 -8.21
C ILE A 52 -6.67 -4.01 -8.70
N TRP A 53 -5.72 -4.23 -9.61
CA TRP A 53 -4.89 -3.17 -10.19
C TRP A 53 -5.74 -2.15 -10.97
N PHE A 54 -6.72 -2.60 -11.74
CA PHE A 54 -7.65 -1.71 -12.44
C PHE A 54 -8.43 -0.82 -11.48
N LEU A 55 -8.99 -1.40 -10.41
CA LEU A 55 -9.71 -0.64 -9.38
C LEU A 55 -8.80 0.34 -8.63
N LEU A 56 -7.60 -0.10 -8.24
CA LEU A 56 -6.60 0.77 -7.61
C LEU A 56 -6.16 1.90 -8.54
N ALA A 57 -6.01 1.64 -9.83
CA ALA A 57 -5.63 2.66 -10.80
C ALA A 57 -6.71 3.73 -10.91
N GLY A 58 -7.99 3.33 -10.87
CA GLY A 58 -9.12 4.27 -10.85
C GLY A 58 -9.15 5.17 -9.61
N VAL A 59 -8.70 4.69 -8.45
CA VAL A 59 -8.73 5.45 -7.18
C VAL A 59 -7.46 6.26 -6.93
N VAL A 60 -6.32 5.77 -7.41
CA VAL A 60 -4.99 6.33 -7.07
C VAL A 60 -4.36 7.01 -8.28
N THR A 61 -4.18 6.28 -9.37
CA THR A 61 -3.46 6.76 -10.56
C THR A 61 -4.26 7.80 -11.34
N VAL A 62 -5.54 7.53 -11.60
CA VAL A 62 -6.40 8.42 -12.40
C VAL A 62 -6.55 9.80 -11.73
N PRO A 63 -6.92 9.92 -10.43
CA PRO A 63 -7.03 11.22 -9.80
C PRO A 63 -5.69 11.96 -9.76
N ALA A 64 -4.58 11.26 -9.58
CA ALA A 64 -3.26 11.89 -9.59
C ALA A 64 -2.88 12.45 -10.96
N LEU A 65 -3.14 11.71 -12.04
CA LEU A 65 -2.93 12.18 -13.41
C LEU A 65 -3.88 13.33 -13.77
N MET A 66 -5.13 13.29 -13.30
CA MET A 66 -6.07 14.40 -13.46
C MET A 66 -5.56 15.68 -12.78
N LEU A 67 -5.04 15.58 -11.56
CA LEU A 67 -4.43 16.71 -10.85
C LEU A 67 -3.21 17.28 -11.60
N TYR A 68 -2.37 16.41 -12.15
CA TYR A 68 -1.26 16.84 -13.01
C TYR A 68 -1.77 17.58 -14.26
N GLY A 69 -2.78 17.03 -14.94
CA GLY A 69 -3.40 17.66 -16.11
C GLY A 69 -4.02 19.02 -15.79
N MET A 70 -4.73 19.14 -14.65
CA MET A 70 -5.24 20.42 -14.17
C MET A 70 -4.12 21.42 -13.89
N GLY A 71 -2.99 20.96 -13.32
CA GLY A 71 -1.81 21.80 -13.11
C GLY A 71 -1.25 22.37 -14.42
N ILE A 72 -1.23 21.58 -15.50
CA ILE A 72 -0.83 22.07 -16.83
C ILE A 72 -1.83 23.08 -17.36
N LEU A 73 -3.14 22.80 -17.27
CA LEU A 73 -4.19 23.67 -17.82
C LEU A 73 -4.25 25.06 -17.14
N LEU A 74 -3.86 25.13 -15.87
CA LEU A 74 -3.78 26.38 -15.12
C LEU A 74 -2.46 27.13 -15.36
N SER A 75 -1.47 26.49 -16.00
CA SER A 75 -0.21 27.14 -16.36
C SER A 75 -0.39 28.10 -17.54
N THR A 76 0.16 29.29 -17.43
CA THR A 76 0.20 30.29 -18.51
C THR A 76 1.26 30.00 -19.57
N ASP A 77 2.16 29.04 -19.33
CA ASP A 77 3.22 28.63 -20.25
C ASP A 77 3.15 27.12 -20.53
N LEU A 78 3.18 26.75 -21.82
CA LEU A 78 3.20 25.36 -22.30
C LEU A 78 4.58 24.71 -22.15
N GLY A 79 5.64 25.50 -21.93
CA GLY A 79 6.98 25.01 -21.59
C GLY A 79 7.01 24.18 -20.30
N VAL A 80 6.01 24.32 -19.43
CA VAL A 80 5.87 23.53 -18.20
C VAL A 80 5.82 22.02 -18.49
N ILE A 81 5.25 21.59 -19.62
CA ILE A 81 5.24 20.15 -19.97
C ILE A 81 6.68 19.62 -20.14
N ALA A 82 7.56 20.39 -20.77
CA ALA A 82 8.95 20.00 -20.98
C ALA A 82 9.77 20.01 -19.68
N HIS A 83 9.39 20.83 -18.70
CA HIS A 83 10.05 20.88 -17.39
C HIS A 83 9.51 19.83 -16.41
N THR A 84 8.31 19.29 -16.65
CA THR A 84 7.57 18.46 -15.69
C THR A 84 7.21 17.07 -16.22
N TRP A 85 7.86 16.64 -17.31
CA TRP A 85 7.66 15.33 -17.95
C TRP A 85 7.95 14.15 -17.03
N ASP A 86 8.73 14.36 -15.97
CA ASP A 86 9.08 13.33 -15.00
C ASP A 86 7.92 13.02 -14.03
N ILE A 87 7.01 13.98 -13.79
CA ILE A 87 5.91 13.81 -12.83
C ILE A 87 4.95 12.67 -13.22
N PRO A 88 4.44 12.55 -14.47
CA PRO A 88 3.60 11.42 -14.86
C PRO A 88 4.27 10.06 -14.64
N ILE A 89 5.56 9.96 -14.93
CA ILE A 89 6.32 8.71 -14.74
C ILE A 89 6.47 8.40 -13.25
N ARG A 90 6.74 9.40 -12.41
CA ARG A 90 6.77 9.25 -10.95
C ARG A 90 5.40 8.86 -10.38
N ILE A 91 4.31 9.40 -10.92
CA ILE A 91 2.93 9.01 -10.57
C ILE A 91 2.70 7.52 -10.85
N LEU A 92 3.11 7.04 -12.04
CA LEU A 92 2.99 5.63 -12.39
C LEU A 92 3.89 4.74 -11.51
N ALA A 93 5.13 5.15 -11.27
CA ALA A 93 6.04 4.42 -10.40
C ALA A 93 5.51 4.31 -8.96
N ALA A 94 5.01 5.41 -8.39
CA ALA A 94 4.40 5.42 -7.07
C ALA A 94 3.12 4.57 -7.02
N SER A 95 2.31 4.60 -8.09
CA SER A 95 1.15 3.70 -8.23
C SER A 95 1.56 2.24 -8.14
N ILE A 96 2.62 1.85 -8.85
CA ILE A 96 3.11 0.46 -8.87
C ILE A 96 3.62 0.04 -7.49
N VAL A 97 4.39 0.90 -6.83
CA VAL A 97 4.87 0.69 -5.45
C VAL A 97 3.72 0.45 -4.49
N LEU A 98 2.59 1.14 -4.67
CA LEU A 98 1.38 0.89 -3.88
C LEU A 98 0.68 -0.40 -4.30
N MET A 99 0.41 -0.57 -5.59
CA MET A 99 -0.45 -1.63 -6.12
C MET A 99 0.11 -3.02 -5.87
N ILE A 100 1.40 -3.25 -6.12
CA ILE A 100 2.00 -4.58 -6.07
C ILE A 100 1.91 -5.20 -4.65
N PRO A 101 2.44 -4.58 -3.59
CA PRO A 101 2.39 -5.16 -2.24
C PRO A 101 0.95 -5.21 -1.70
N THR A 102 0.14 -4.18 -1.97
CA THR A 102 -1.25 -4.07 -1.52
C THR A 102 -2.12 -5.19 -2.10
N THR A 103 -2.04 -5.40 -3.41
CA THR A 103 -2.75 -6.49 -4.09
C THR A 103 -2.26 -7.85 -3.60
N THR A 104 -0.94 -8.02 -3.48
CA THR A 104 -0.37 -9.29 -3.00
C THR A 104 -0.90 -9.65 -1.61
N LEU A 105 -0.90 -8.69 -0.70
CA LEU A 105 -1.42 -8.86 0.67
C LEU A 105 -2.92 -9.20 0.68
N ALA A 106 -3.72 -8.52 -0.14
CA ALA A 106 -5.15 -8.82 -0.27
C ALA A 106 -5.41 -10.24 -0.79
N VAL A 107 -4.66 -10.66 -1.81
CA VAL A 107 -4.77 -12.00 -2.42
C VAL A 107 -4.30 -13.08 -1.45
N VAL A 108 -3.25 -12.82 -0.64
CA VAL A 108 -2.81 -13.72 0.43
C VAL A 108 -3.97 -14.01 1.38
N TYR A 109 -4.60 -12.99 1.94
CA TYR A 109 -5.73 -13.20 2.86
C TYR A 109 -6.88 -13.96 2.23
N SER A 110 -7.24 -13.61 0.99
CA SER A 110 -8.31 -14.31 0.27
C SER A 110 -7.97 -15.77 -0.04
N SER A 111 -6.69 -16.10 -0.28
CA SER A 111 -6.24 -17.47 -0.55
C SER A 111 -6.19 -18.38 0.69
N LEU A 112 -6.07 -17.79 1.88
CA LEU A 112 -5.94 -18.52 3.14
C LEU A 112 -7.28 -19.01 3.69
N THR A 113 -8.39 -18.36 3.32
CA THR A 113 -9.72 -18.63 3.88
C THR A 113 -10.75 -18.91 2.79
N ALA A 114 -11.61 -19.93 2.98
CA ALA A 114 -12.73 -20.19 2.09
C ALA A 114 -13.89 -19.20 2.30
N GLU A 115 -14.05 -18.69 3.53
CA GLU A 115 -15.04 -17.67 3.83
C GLU A 115 -14.43 -16.27 3.68
N SER A 116 -15.06 -15.44 2.85
CA SER A 116 -14.59 -14.08 2.56
C SER A 116 -14.59 -13.18 3.79
N ARG A 117 -15.45 -13.45 4.78
CA ARG A 117 -15.57 -12.66 6.03
C ARG A 117 -14.26 -12.60 6.80
N TYR A 118 -13.53 -13.72 6.90
CA TYR A 118 -12.25 -13.76 7.62
C TYR A 118 -11.14 -13.03 6.86
N ALA A 119 -11.12 -13.14 5.53
CA ALA A 119 -10.20 -12.37 4.69
C ALA A 119 -10.47 -10.86 4.77
N THR A 120 -11.73 -10.44 4.74
CA THR A 120 -12.13 -9.04 4.94
C THR A 120 -11.72 -8.53 6.32
N TYR A 121 -11.95 -9.30 7.38
CA TYR A 121 -11.52 -8.92 8.72
C TYR A 121 -10.00 -8.75 8.80
N SER A 122 -9.24 -9.71 8.25
CA SER A 122 -7.76 -9.69 8.27
C SER A 122 -7.21 -8.46 7.51
N TRP A 123 -7.85 -8.11 6.39
CA TRP A 123 -7.54 -6.91 5.64
C TRP A 123 -7.71 -5.64 6.48
N PHE A 124 -8.90 -5.41 7.02
CA PHE A 124 -9.16 -4.21 7.83
C PHE A 124 -8.31 -4.17 9.09
N ALA A 125 -8.12 -5.30 9.77
CA ALA A 125 -7.26 -5.40 10.94
C ALA A 125 -5.83 -4.97 10.62
N THR A 126 -5.26 -5.38 9.49
CA THR A 126 -3.89 -5.02 9.09
C THR A 126 -3.72 -3.51 8.94
N TRP A 127 -4.68 -2.85 8.28
CA TRP A 127 -4.61 -1.40 8.04
C TRP A 127 -4.91 -0.59 9.30
N VAL A 128 -5.97 -0.92 10.02
CA VAL A 128 -6.38 -0.20 11.24
C VAL A 128 -5.37 -0.40 12.35
N MET A 129 -5.00 -1.65 12.67
CA MET A 129 -4.04 -1.93 13.73
C MET A 129 -2.66 -1.41 13.37
N GLY A 130 -2.22 -1.52 12.11
CA GLY A 130 -0.93 -0.97 11.69
C GLY A 130 -0.89 0.55 11.81
N PHE A 131 -1.97 1.25 11.45
CA PHE A 131 -2.07 2.69 11.63
C PHE A 131 -2.07 3.08 13.12
N VAL A 132 -2.92 2.44 13.92
CA VAL A 132 -3.06 2.70 15.36
C VAL A 132 -1.76 2.41 16.10
N ALA A 133 -1.12 1.27 15.85
CA ALA A 133 0.15 0.90 16.47
C ALA A 133 1.25 1.93 16.20
N TYR A 134 1.35 2.43 14.96
CA TYR A 134 2.30 3.50 14.65
C TYR A 134 2.02 4.78 15.45
N GLN A 135 0.75 5.20 15.54
CA GLN A 135 0.37 6.39 16.29
C GLN A 135 0.75 6.24 17.76
N PHE A 136 0.38 5.11 18.39
CA PHE A 136 0.73 4.87 19.79
C PHE A 136 2.24 4.80 20.01
N LEU A 137 2.98 4.01 19.22
CA LEU A 137 4.42 3.82 19.42
C LEU A 137 5.24 5.09 19.14
N THR A 138 4.74 5.97 18.28
CA THR A 138 5.43 7.22 17.94
C THR A 138 5.12 8.32 18.97
N PHE A 139 3.85 8.49 19.34
CA PHE A 139 3.43 9.61 20.19
C PHE A 139 3.43 9.30 21.68
N THR A 140 3.31 8.03 22.09
CA THR A 140 3.33 7.68 23.52
C THR A 140 4.70 7.94 24.16
N PRO A 141 5.83 7.52 23.58
CA PRO A 141 7.14 7.84 24.14
C PRO A 141 7.46 9.33 24.13
N ALA A 142 6.98 10.07 23.11
CA ALA A 142 7.13 11.53 23.05
C ALA A 142 6.29 12.25 24.12
N ALA A 143 5.10 11.72 24.45
CA ALA A 143 4.27 12.26 25.53
C ALA A 143 4.75 11.83 26.92
N MET A 144 5.45 10.69 27.03
CA MET A 144 5.96 10.12 28.28
C MET A 144 7.43 10.47 28.56
N SER A 145 8.16 11.09 27.64
CA SER A 145 9.53 11.50 27.90
C SER A 145 9.54 12.54 29.03
N GLU A 146 10.19 12.20 30.14
CA GLU A 146 10.41 13.10 31.29
C GLU A 146 11.33 14.28 30.96
N GLU A 147 11.94 14.27 29.76
CA GLU A 147 12.67 15.40 29.21
C GLU A 147 11.72 16.57 29.01
N ARG A 148 11.66 17.43 30.03
CA ARG A 148 10.96 18.71 29.97
C ARG A 148 11.42 19.42 28.69
N PRO A 149 10.50 19.85 27.81
CA PRO A 149 10.86 20.58 26.61
C PRO A 149 11.79 21.74 26.98
N PRO A 150 12.90 21.95 26.26
CA PRO A 150 13.86 22.98 26.60
C PRO A 150 13.13 24.33 26.64
N ARG A 151 13.02 24.92 27.83
CA ARG A 151 12.39 26.22 28.03
C ARG A 151 13.31 27.29 27.49
N ARG A 152 13.10 27.73 26.26
CA ARG A 152 13.74 28.93 25.73
C ARG A 152 12.91 30.15 26.15
N ARG A 153 13.39 30.89 27.15
CA ARG A 153 12.89 32.23 27.51
C ARG A 153 11.36 32.28 27.71
N GLY A 154 10.82 31.36 28.52
CA GLY A 154 9.40 31.37 28.95
C GLY A 154 8.40 30.72 27.99
N ALA A 155 8.78 30.45 26.74
CA ALA A 155 7.99 29.64 25.82
C ALA A 155 8.40 28.17 25.91
N VAL A 156 7.42 27.27 25.83
CA VAL A 156 7.69 25.84 25.70
C VAL A 156 8.05 25.57 24.24
N ASP A 157 9.28 25.13 23.99
CA ASP A 157 9.76 24.78 22.66
C ASP A 157 9.35 23.34 22.32
N TRP A 158 8.13 23.20 21.78
CA TRP A 158 7.61 21.90 21.34
C TRP A 158 8.32 21.40 20.06
N GLU A 159 8.98 22.28 19.31
CA GLU A 159 9.75 21.92 18.11
C GLU A 159 11.06 21.20 18.44
N ALA A 160 11.59 21.45 19.64
CA ALA A 160 12.79 20.77 20.16
C ALA A 160 12.52 19.34 20.68
N MET A 161 11.26 18.88 20.70
CA MET A 161 10.93 17.50 21.05
C MET A 161 11.21 16.63 19.80
N GLU A 162 12.41 16.06 19.73
CA GLU A 162 12.85 15.20 18.61
C GLU A 162 12.02 13.89 18.59
N VAL A 163 10.84 13.93 17.99
CA VAL A 163 10.02 12.73 17.75
C VAL A 163 10.57 12.02 16.51
N ASP A 164 11.22 10.88 16.70
CA ASP A 164 11.66 10.02 15.61
C ASP A 164 10.46 9.34 14.93
N LEU A 165 9.98 9.97 13.84
CA LEU A 165 8.86 9.51 13.03
C LEU A 165 9.18 8.26 12.19
N ASP A 166 10.46 7.92 12.01
CA ASP A 166 10.90 6.82 11.14
C ASP A 166 11.07 5.49 11.92
N LYS A 167 11.34 5.54 13.23
CA LYS A 167 11.57 4.36 14.10
C LYS A 167 10.49 3.27 14.00
N TRP A 168 9.22 3.65 14.10
CA TRP A 168 8.09 2.70 14.16
C TRP A 168 7.32 2.56 12.86
N ARG A 169 7.83 3.19 11.80
CA ARG A 169 7.15 3.32 10.52
C ARG A 169 6.78 2.00 9.86
N LEU A 170 7.65 1.00 10.01
CA LEU A 170 7.52 -0.32 9.38
C LEU A 170 6.30 -1.11 9.86
N PHE A 171 5.75 -0.79 11.03
CA PHE A 171 4.55 -1.44 11.56
C PHE A 171 3.27 -0.99 10.87
N SER A 172 3.30 0.15 10.18
CA SER A 172 2.16 0.68 9.47
C SER A 172 2.35 0.56 7.96
N PRO A 173 1.55 -0.25 7.26
CA PRO A 173 1.57 -0.31 5.80
C PRO A 173 1.38 1.08 5.17
N TYR A 174 0.52 1.91 5.77
CA TYR A 174 0.29 3.28 5.32
C TYR A 174 1.56 4.13 5.33
N HIS A 175 2.25 4.20 6.48
CA HIS A 175 3.44 5.04 6.60
C HIS A 175 4.62 4.48 5.81
N THR A 176 4.74 3.14 5.73
CA THR A 176 5.75 2.45 4.91
C THR A 176 5.58 2.77 3.42
N LEU A 177 4.37 2.61 2.88
CA LEU A 177 4.05 2.98 1.50
C LEU A 177 4.30 4.47 1.24
N GLY A 178 3.85 5.34 2.15
CA GLY A 178 4.09 6.77 2.04
C GLY A 178 5.58 7.16 1.97
N LYS A 179 6.50 6.37 2.56
CA LYS A 179 7.96 6.63 2.51
C LYS A 179 8.48 6.42 1.11
N VAL A 180 8.14 5.27 0.56
CA VAL A 180 8.66 4.83 -0.72
C VAL A 180 8.05 5.68 -1.81
N GLU A 181 6.78 6.05 -1.69
CA GLU A 181 6.17 7.04 -2.60
C GLU A 181 6.83 8.42 -2.48
N ALA A 182 7.04 8.96 -1.28
CA ALA A 182 7.70 10.25 -1.10
C ALA A 182 9.11 10.25 -1.71
N TRP A 183 9.84 9.15 -1.55
CA TRP A 183 11.13 8.92 -2.19
C TRP A 183 11.04 8.86 -3.72
N VAL A 184 10.06 8.16 -4.29
CA VAL A 184 9.81 8.12 -5.74
C VAL A 184 9.52 9.54 -6.29
N PHE A 185 8.79 10.36 -5.54
CA PHE A 185 8.56 11.76 -5.88
C PHE A 185 9.77 12.68 -5.66
N GLY A 186 10.88 12.17 -5.11
CA GLY A 186 12.08 12.96 -4.82
C GLY A 186 11.90 13.95 -3.67
N LEU A 187 10.85 13.79 -2.85
CA LEU A 187 10.59 14.62 -1.68
C LEU A 187 11.46 14.22 -0.49
N ASP A 188 11.98 13.00 -0.51
CA ASP A 188 12.86 12.46 0.52
C ASP A 188 14.20 12.04 -0.14
N SER A 189 15.28 12.74 0.20
CA SER A 189 16.62 12.54 -0.38
C SER A 189 17.49 11.56 0.41
N THR A 190 17.02 11.10 1.57
CA THR A 190 17.83 10.25 2.47
C THR A 190 17.65 8.78 2.10
N ALA A 191 18.44 8.30 1.12
CA ALA A 191 18.36 6.94 0.61
C ALA A 191 18.48 5.85 1.70
N SER A 192 19.29 6.07 2.74
CA SER A 192 19.47 5.13 3.85
C SER A 192 18.19 4.91 4.67
N SER A 193 17.31 5.91 4.77
CA SER A 193 16.06 5.83 5.53
C SER A 193 14.95 5.04 4.81
N VAL A 194 15.05 4.90 3.48
CA VAL A 194 14.00 4.29 2.65
C VAL A 194 14.22 2.80 2.45
N VAL A 195 15.47 2.33 2.52
CA VAL A 195 15.86 0.92 2.31
C VAL A 195 15.03 -0.06 3.16
N PRO A 196 14.82 0.16 4.47
CA PRO A 196 14.00 -0.75 5.28
C PRO A 196 12.55 -0.84 4.80
N SER A 197 11.97 0.29 4.38
CA SER A 197 10.60 0.33 3.87
C SER A 197 10.47 -0.42 2.55
N VAL A 198 11.41 -0.23 1.63
CA VAL A 198 11.47 -0.96 0.35
C VAL A 198 11.66 -2.46 0.60
N ALA A 199 12.56 -2.84 1.51
CA ALA A 199 12.81 -4.23 1.85
C ALA A 199 11.56 -4.93 2.41
N VAL A 200 10.80 -4.25 3.28
CA VAL A 200 9.54 -4.78 3.82
C VAL A 200 8.50 -4.96 2.72
N LEU A 201 8.30 -3.97 1.84
CA LEU A 201 7.32 -4.08 0.73
C LEU A 201 7.70 -5.18 -0.27
N ALA A 202 9.00 -5.29 -0.60
CA ALA A 202 9.52 -6.35 -1.44
C ALA A 202 9.34 -7.73 -0.77
N GLY A 203 9.62 -7.83 0.52
CA GLY A 203 9.41 -9.03 1.33
C GLY A 203 7.95 -9.47 1.33
N ILE A 204 7.01 -8.57 1.64
CA ILE A 204 5.56 -8.82 1.59
C ILE A 204 5.15 -9.33 0.20
N THR A 205 5.67 -8.72 -0.86
CA THR A 205 5.36 -9.10 -2.24
C THR A 205 5.88 -10.49 -2.58
N ILE A 206 7.18 -10.75 -2.35
CA ILE A 206 7.83 -12.01 -2.72
C ILE A 206 7.28 -13.17 -1.89
N ILE A 207 7.20 -13.00 -0.57
CA ILE A 207 6.69 -14.01 0.36
C ILE A 207 5.21 -14.24 0.09
N GLY A 208 4.42 -13.17 -0.06
CA GLY A 208 3.00 -13.28 -0.33
C GLY A 208 2.69 -14.00 -1.64
N PHE A 209 3.39 -13.66 -2.72
CA PHE A 209 3.26 -14.35 -4.01
C PHE A 209 3.61 -15.84 -3.87
N TRP A 210 4.69 -16.17 -3.15
CA TRP A 210 5.09 -17.54 -2.89
C TRP A 210 4.06 -18.32 -2.09
N ILE A 211 3.47 -17.73 -1.03
CA ILE A 211 2.41 -18.33 -0.21
C ILE A 211 1.19 -18.65 -1.09
N VAL A 212 0.69 -17.67 -1.85
CA VAL A 212 -0.49 -17.83 -2.70
C VAL A 212 -0.24 -18.93 -3.74
N ARG A 213 0.92 -18.89 -4.41
CA ARG A 213 1.28 -19.90 -5.43
C ARG A 213 1.33 -21.30 -4.84
N ARG A 214 2.02 -21.49 -3.70
CA ARG A 214 2.07 -22.80 -3.03
C ARG A 214 0.69 -23.29 -2.62
N ARG A 215 -0.16 -22.38 -2.13
CA ARG A 215 -1.50 -22.73 -1.67
C ARG A 215 -2.41 -23.20 -2.81
N ILE A 216 -2.36 -22.53 -3.96
CA ILE A 216 -3.13 -22.92 -5.15
C ILE A 216 -2.64 -24.27 -5.69
N ILE A 217 -1.33 -24.47 -5.82
CA ILE A 217 -0.76 -25.74 -6.29
C ILE A 217 -1.18 -26.90 -5.38
N ALA A 218 -1.07 -26.74 -4.06
CA ALA A 218 -1.47 -27.77 -3.10
C ALA A 218 -2.96 -28.14 -3.15
N ARG A 219 -3.82 -27.27 -3.69
CA ARG A 219 -5.25 -27.52 -3.87
C ARG A 219 -5.60 -28.20 -5.20
N LEU A 220 -4.65 -28.23 -6.14
CA LEU A 220 -4.79 -28.89 -7.45
C LEU A 220 -4.27 -30.33 -7.44
N SER A 221 -3.42 -30.67 -6.48
CA SER A 221 -2.87 -32.02 -6.32
C SER A 221 -3.76 -32.96 -5.50
N VAL A 222 -4.99 -32.56 -5.17
CA VAL A 222 -5.99 -33.32 -4.39
C VAL A 222 -7.18 -33.61 -5.30
#